data_AF-A0A969XRT1-F1
#
_entry.id   AF-A0A969XRT1-F1
#
_cell.length_a   1.000
_cell.length_b   1.000
_cell.length_c   1.000
_cell.angle_alpha   90.00
_cell.angle_beta   90.00
_cell.angle_gamma   90.00
#
_symmetry.space_group_name_H-M   'P 1'
#
loop_
_entity.id
_entity.type
_entity.pdbx_description
1 polymer ?
#
loop_
_entity_poly.entity_id
_entity_poly.type
_entity_poly.pdbx_seq_one_letter_code
_entity_poly.pdbx_strand_id
1 'polypeptide(L)'
;MGDNSNVEFTKDELRQEFIDGSEFAAQKAKIPPLTENEIDYLVDMFAAPTRIWGVQRGHEVVMTKDGCVNALNSSQMSSGVVAPVNREVGVRLYESMLGFDSMEISHNDYSVKPQRFLKKLEMLHVEILMETTIFPLLYGFMPNLGLYFKTDGPFDNPYDLMQQGKIEEARATQEAAGEKCLEDCIEMSDCMVEMGADGIDYDTVASTGDGEFAAVLKSTEHVAKKTGLPVEIGMSTEMVTGVHGSIEYNGKRLAGMWPHQQLQVCEEAGVSIFGPVSTTNSKKSTPWNLGKALVFVKSCTDIAKVPIHPNVGMGVGGVPMFETPAVDVVTRCSAAMIEIGKADGL
;
A
#
# COMPACT_ATOMS: atom_id res chain seq x y z
N MET A 1 3.83 15.35 -14.97
CA MET A 1 3.88 14.00 -15.58
C MET A 1 4.12 12.96 -14.50
N GLY A 2 3.92 11.67 -14.79
CA GLY A 2 4.15 10.58 -13.85
C GLY A 2 5.61 10.40 -13.45
N ASP A 3 6.56 10.94 -14.22
CA ASP A 3 8.00 11.06 -13.89
C ASP A 3 8.37 12.40 -13.25
N ASN A 4 7.36 13.18 -12.82
CA ASN A 4 7.48 14.51 -12.22
C ASN A 4 7.99 15.62 -13.17
N SER A 5 8.08 15.38 -14.48
CA SER A 5 8.34 16.45 -15.45
C SER A 5 7.12 17.38 -15.64
N ASN A 6 7.39 18.65 -15.91
CA ASN A 6 6.34 19.66 -16.14
C ASN A 6 5.77 19.55 -17.56
N VAL A 7 4.46 19.72 -17.69
CA VAL A 7 3.73 19.80 -18.95
C VAL A 7 2.61 20.82 -18.84
N GLU A 8 2.25 21.44 -19.95
CA GLU A 8 1.12 22.35 -20.05
C GLU A 8 0.02 21.69 -20.90
N PHE A 9 -1.23 21.86 -20.48
CA PHE A 9 -2.40 21.36 -21.18
C PHE A 9 -3.40 22.49 -21.37
N THR A 10 -4.10 22.47 -22.50
CA THR A 10 -5.40 23.12 -22.61
C THR A 10 -6.42 22.41 -21.71
N LYS A 11 -7.55 23.06 -21.39
CA LYS A 11 -8.60 22.43 -20.58
C LYS A 11 -9.14 21.14 -21.21
N ASP A 12 -9.26 21.11 -22.54
CA ASP A 12 -9.76 19.94 -23.27
C ASP A 12 -8.76 18.78 -23.23
N GLU A 13 -7.46 19.06 -23.39
CA GLU A 13 -6.40 18.04 -23.24
C GLU A 13 -6.33 17.51 -21.81
N LEU A 14 -6.42 18.38 -20.80
CA LEU A 14 -6.47 17.99 -19.39
C LEU A 14 -7.67 17.06 -19.11
N ARG A 15 -8.84 17.41 -19.64
CA ARG A 15 -10.05 16.57 -19.55
C ARG A 15 -9.81 15.20 -20.16
N GLN A 16 -9.24 15.16 -21.36
CA GLN A 16 -9.00 13.90 -22.07
C GLN A 16 -8.04 12.99 -21.30
N GLU A 17 -7.02 13.54 -20.64
CA GLU A 17 -6.11 12.73 -19.82
C GLU A 17 -6.85 12.02 -18.67
N PHE A 18 -7.78 12.68 -17.98
CA PHE A 18 -8.59 12.04 -16.95
C PHE A 18 -9.52 10.95 -17.50
N ILE A 19 -10.17 11.23 -18.64
CA ILE A 19 -11.04 10.27 -19.32
C ILE A 19 -10.25 9.03 -19.72
N ASP A 20 -9.11 9.20 -20.40
CA ASP A 20 -8.27 8.10 -20.86
C ASP A 20 -7.75 7.23 -19.71
N GLY A 21 -7.36 7.85 -18.59
CA GLY A 21 -6.91 7.13 -17.40
C GLY A 21 -8.04 6.34 -16.76
N SER A 22 -9.21 6.96 -16.66
CA SER A 22 -10.41 6.36 -16.11
C SER A 22 -10.91 5.17 -16.95
N GLU A 23 -11.02 5.35 -18.26
CA GLU A 23 -11.46 4.30 -19.20
C GLU A 23 -10.47 3.13 -19.23
N PHE A 24 -9.17 3.40 -19.10
CA PHE A 24 -8.16 2.34 -19.01
C PHE A 24 -8.41 1.42 -17.81
N ALA A 25 -8.61 1.99 -16.61
CA ALA A 25 -8.92 1.20 -15.41
C ALA A 25 -10.24 0.45 -15.56
N ALA A 26 -11.28 1.14 -16.02
CA ALA A 26 -12.61 0.59 -16.24
C ALA A 26 -12.58 -0.63 -17.17
N GLN A 27 -11.88 -0.52 -18.30
CA GLN A 27 -11.75 -1.61 -19.27
C GLN A 27 -10.97 -2.80 -18.70
N LYS A 28 -9.88 -2.56 -17.98
CA LYS A 28 -8.99 -3.60 -17.45
C LYS A 28 -9.66 -4.42 -16.34
N ALA A 29 -10.25 -3.75 -15.37
CA ALA A 29 -10.87 -4.36 -14.21
C ALA A 29 -12.37 -4.65 -14.38
N LYS A 30 -12.97 -4.26 -15.52
CA LYS A 30 -14.40 -4.42 -15.82
C LYS A 30 -15.31 -3.74 -14.79
N ILE A 31 -14.96 -2.50 -14.45
CA ILE A 31 -15.65 -1.64 -13.48
C ILE A 31 -16.08 -0.33 -14.17
N PRO A 32 -17.06 0.42 -13.62
CA PRO A 32 -17.49 1.69 -14.21
C PRO A 32 -16.35 2.73 -14.25
N PRO A 33 -16.27 3.57 -15.31
CA PRO A 33 -15.39 4.73 -15.31
C PRO A 33 -15.93 5.83 -14.39
N LEU A 34 -15.15 6.91 -14.24
CA LEU A 34 -15.57 8.13 -13.58
C LEU A 34 -16.74 8.76 -14.34
N THR A 35 -17.62 9.41 -13.58
CA THR A 35 -18.75 10.14 -14.12
C THR A 35 -18.33 11.51 -14.64
N GLU A 36 -19.16 12.12 -15.49
CA GLU A 36 -18.91 13.45 -16.06
C GLU A 36 -18.66 14.51 -14.99
N ASN A 37 -19.44 14.50 -13.90
CA ASN A 37 -19.30 15.45 -12.80
C ASN A 37 -17.96 15.28 -12.06
N GLU A 38 -17.46 14.05 -11.94
CA GLU A 38 -16.17 13.76 -11.31
C GLU A 38 -15.02 14.24 -12.19
N ILE A 39 -15.12 14.04 -13.51
CA ILE A 39 -14.17 14.59 -14.47
C ILE A 39 -14.18 16.12 -14.45
N ASP A 40 -15.35 16.76 -14.42
CA ASP A 40 -15.48 18.22 -14.31
C ASP A 40 -14.79 18.77 -13.05
N TYR A 41 -15.03 18.14 -11.91
CA TYR A 41 -14.37 18.50 -10.64
C TYR A 41 -12.84 18.40 -10.74
N LEU A 42 -12.31 17.32 -11.33
CA LEU A 42 -10.87 17.12 -11.50
C LEU A 42 -10.24 18.16 -12.43
N VAL A 43 -10.92 18.51 -13.53
CA VAL A 43 -10.48 19.55 -14.46
C VAL A 43 -10.43 20.91 -13.76
N ASP A 44 -11.46 21.27 -13.00
CA ASP A 44 -11.49 22.52 -12.24
C ASP A 44 -10.39 22.56 -11.17
N MET A 45 -10.17 21.45 -10.45
CA MET A 45 -9.13 21.30 -9.43
C MET A 45 -7.71 21.47 -10.01
N PHE A 46 -7.42 20.88 -11.17
CA PHE A 46 -6.11 20.99 -11.80
C PHE A 46 -5.90 22.31 -12.55
N ALA A 47 -6.96 22.93 -13.05
CA ALA A 47 -6.91 24.24 -13.68
C ALA A 47 -6.85 25.40 -12.66
N ALA A 48 -7.12 25.13 -11.37
CA ALA A 48 -7.11 26.14 -10.34
C ALA A 48 -5.70 26.73 -10.13
N PRO A 49 -5.58 28.06 -9.98
CA PRO A 49 -4.28 28.73 -9.84
C PRO A 49 -3.64 28.55 -8.46
N THR A 50 -4.31 27.85 -7.53
CA THR A 50 -3.80 27.62 -6.17
C THR A 50 -2.71 26.56 -6.19
N ARG A 51 -1.68 26.72 -5.37
CA ARG A 51 -0.61 25.71 -5.27
C ARG A 51 -1.08 24.48 -4.49
N ILE A 52 -1.68 24.70 -3.32
CA ILE A 52 -2.17 23.63 -2.43
C ILE A 52 -3.67 23.44 -2.64
N TRP A 53 -4.11 22.19 -2.62
CA TRP A 53 -5.53 21.83 -2.59
C TRP A 53 -5.84 21.07 -1.30
N GLY A 54 -7.05 21.21 -0.78
CA GLY A 54 -7.49 20.52 0.43
C GLY A 54 -8.93 20.08 0.32
N VAL A 55 -9.43 19.42 1.35
CA VAL A 55 -10.84 19.01 1.47
C VAL A 55 -11.63 20.03 2.28
N GLN A 56 -12.96 20.00 2.15
CA GLN A 56 -13.83 20.86 2.96
C GLN A 56 -13.81 20.39 4.41
N ARG A 57 -14.08 21.32 5.34
CA ARG A 57 -14.24 20.97 6.74
C ARG A 57 -15.41 19.99 6.91
N GLY A 58 -15.17 18.91 7.63
CA GLY A 58 -16.08 17.76 7.79
C GLY A 58 -15.83 16.63 6.79
N HIS A 59 -14.93 16.81 5.81
CA HIS A 59 -14.50 15.78 4.88
C HIS A 59 -13.07 15.29 5.17
N GLU A 60 -12.47 15.70 6.30
CA GLU A 60 -11.17 15.18 6.72
C GLU A 60 -11.25 13.67 6.99
N VAL A 61 -10.13 12.98 6.73
CA VAL A 61 -9.98 11.53 6.86
C VAL A 61 -8.76 11.22 7.72
N VAL A 62 -8.61 9.95 8.14
CA VAL A 62 -7.48 9.53 8.97
C VAL A 62 -6.18 9.65 8.17
N MET A 63 -5.22 10.43 8.66
CA MET A 63 -3.90 10.52 8.07
C MET A 63 -2.95 9.52 8.74
N THR A 64 -2.56 8.49 8.00
CA THR A 64 -1.73 7.38 8.49
C THR A 64 -0.35 7.41 7.86
N LYS A 65 0.66 6.83 8.52
CA LYS A 65 2.03 6.74 7.97
C LYS A 65 2.56 5.32 8.02
N ASP A 66 2.84 4.78 6.84
CA ASP A 66 3.60 3.55 6.57
C ASP A 66 5.13 3.78 6.63
N GLY A 67 5.96 2.75 6.49
CA GLY A 67 7.42 2.82 6.50
C GLY A 67 8.06 3.52 7.72
N CYS A 68 7.37 3.61 8.85
CA CYS A 68 7.78 4.29 10.08
C CYS A 68 8.41 5.67 9.83
N VAL A 69 9.54 5.98 10.48
CA VAL A 69 10.22 7.28 10.40
C VAL A 69 11.14 7.42 9.19
N ASN A 70 11.03 6.54 8.18
CA ASN A 70 11.93 6.53 7.02
C ASN A 70 11.91 7.86 6.25
N ALA A 71 10.75 8.53 6.17
CA ALA A 71 10.65 9.84 5.54
C ALA A 71 11.49 10.93 6.29
N LEU A 72 11.82 10.72 7.55
CA LEU A 72 12.72 11.58 8.31
C LEU A 72 14.18 11.14 8.18
N ASN A 73 14.51 9.90 8.55
CA ASN A 73 15.90 9.49 8.78
C ASN A 73 16.54 8.64 7.67
N SER A 74 15.76 8.22 6.67
CA SER A 74 16.27 7.45 5.54
C SER A 74 16.83 8.34 4.44
N SER A 75 17.43 7.71 3.43
CA SER A 75 17.97 8.38 2.24
C SER A 75 16.87 8.88 1.32
N GLN A 76 17.20 9.83 0.44
CA GLN A 76 16.27 10.32 -0.59
C GLN A 76 15.77 9.20 -1.51
N MET A 77 16.54 8.12 -1.71
CA MET A 77 16.09 6.95 -2.50
C MET A 77 14.88 6.24 -1.87
N SER A 78 14.67 6.42 -0.56
CA SER A 78 13.53 5.90 0.19
C SER A 78 12.59 7.03 0.61
N SER A 79 12.58 8.14 -0.13
CA SER A 79 11.80 9.35 0.16
C SER A 79 12.11 10.01 1.52
N GLY A 80 13.31 9.77 2.06
CA GLY A 80 13.77 10.35 3.31
C GLY A 80 14.59 11.62 3.15
N VAL A 81 14.74 12.37 4.24
CA VAL A 81 15.52 13.63 4.27
C VAL A 81 16.84 13.53 5.05
N VAL A 82 17.22 12.33 5.50
CA VAL A 82 18.46 12.08 6.26
C VAL A 82 18.57 12.94 7.52
N ALA A 83 17.43 13.24 8.16
CA ALA A 83 17.41 13.92 9.44
C ALA A 83 18.06 13.01 10.50
N PRO A 84 18.92 13.55 11.39
CA PRO A 84 19.59 12.77 12.43
C PRO A 84 18.66 12.51 13.61
N VAL A 85 17.54 11.82 13.34
CA VAL A 85 16.51 11.46 14.32
C VAL A 85 16.40 9.94 14.44
N ASN A 86 16.36 9.44 15.67
CA ASN A 86 16.03 8.04 15.94
C ASN A 86 14.51 7.82 15.84
N ARG A 87 14.11 6.54 15.87
CA ARG A 87 12.72 6.12 15.71
C ARG A 87 11.80 6.76 16.74
N GLU A 88 12.16 6.73 18.02
CA GLU A 88 11.31 7.23 19.11
C GLU A 88 11.02 8.72 18.96
N VAL A 89 12.06 9.52 18.68
CA VAL A 89 11.88 10.95 18.44
C VAL A 89 11.07 11.20 17.18
N GLY A 90 11.34 10.46 16.10
CA GLY A 90 10.59 10.58 14.86
C GLY A 90 9.10 10.31 15.03
N VAL A 91 8.71 9.22 15.68
CA VAL A 91 7.30 8.87 15.94
C VAL A 91 6.63 9.96 16.79
N ARG A 92 7.32 10.50 17.82
CA ARG A 92 6.80 11.65 18.58
C ARG A 92 6.64 12.92 17.75
N LEU A 93 7.49 13.16 16.75
CA LEU A 93 7.32 14.29 15.83
C LEU A 93 6.10 14.11 14.94
N TYR A 94 5.83 12.88 14.47
CA TYR A 94 4.62 12.57 13.69
C TYR A 94 3.35 12.86 14.49
N GLU A 95 3.28 12.39 15.73
CA GLU A 95 2.18 12.67 16.65
C GLU A 95 2.03 14.17 16.95
N SER A 96 3.09 14.81 17.46
CA SER A 96 2.97 16.10 18.15
C SER A 96 3.18 17.33 17.27
N MET A 97 3.88 17.18 16.14
CA MET A 97 4.25 18.30 15.26
C MET A 97 3.65 18.18 13.87
N LEU A 98 3.63 16.98 13.29
CA LEU A 98 3.13 16.76 11.93
C LEU A 98 1.62 16.45 11.90
N GLY A 99 1.05 16.05 13.03
CA GLY A 99 -0.40 15.91 13.21
C GLY A 99 -0.99 14.70 12.48
N PHE A 100 -0.25 13.59 12.44
CA PHE A 100 -0.79 12.31 11.94
C PHE A 100 -1.74 11.71 12.96
N ASP A 101 -2.76 11.01 12.47
CA ASP A 101 -3.79 10.38 13.30
C ASP A 101 -3.40 8.97 13.74
N SER A 102 -2.56 8.28 12.98
CA SER A 102 -1.90 7.03 13.36
C SER A 102 -0.58 6.85 12.59
N MET A 103 0.19 5.85 12.98
CA MET A 103 1.45 5.52 12.33
C MET A 103 1.81 4.05 12.55
N GLU A 104 2.58 3.48 11.63
CA GLU A 104 3.25 2.21 11.88
C GLU A 104 4.60 2.38 12.58
N ILE A 105 4.95 1.38 13.37
CA ILE A 105 6.29 1.13 13.85
C ILE A 105 6.86 0.00 13.02
N SER A 106 8.05 0.21 12.48
CA SER A 106 8.75 -0.83 11.73
C SER A 106 10.26 -0.64 11.78
N HIS A 107 10.97 -1.71 11.45
CA HIS A 107 12.40 -1.63 11.20
C HIS A 107 12.68 -1.04 9.81
N ASN A 108 13.78 -0.30 9.65
CA ASN A 108 14.09 0.42 8.39
C ASN A 108 14.20 -0.47 7.14
N ASP A 109 14.62 -1.74 7.29
CA ASP A 109 14.63 -2.70 6.18
C ASP A 109 13.21 -3.05 5.70
N TYR A 110 12.26 -2.92 6.61
CA TYR A 110 10.82 -3.08 6.41
C TYR A 110 10.36 -4.49 6.02
N SER A 111 11.27 -5.43 5.70
CA SER A 111 10.90 -6.80 5.35
C SER A 111 10.89 -7.76 6.55
N VAL A 112 9.91 -8.66 6.64
CA VAL A 112 9.75 -9.58 7.79
C VAL A 112 10.95 -10.51 7.98
N LYS A 113 11.53 -11.02 6.88
CA LYS A 113 12.61 -12.02 6.91
C LYS A 113 13.86 -11.53 7.67
N PRO A 114 14.41 -10.33 7.42
CA PRO A 114 15.50 -9.78 8.23
C PRO A 114 15.02 -9.30 9.61
N GLN A 115 13.82 -8.72 9.70
CA GLN A 115 13.27 -8.23 10.96
C GLN A 115 13.14 -9.30 12.05
N ARG A 116 12.76 -10.53 11.68
CA ARG A 116 12.52 -11.60 12.66
C ARG A 116 13.75 -11.90 13.55
N PHE A 117 14.96 -11.69 13.04
CA PHE A 117 16.19 -11.88 13.81
C PHE A 117 16.39 -10.80 14.87
N LEU A 118 15.75 -9.65 14.69
CA LEU A 118 15.78 -8.49 15.57
C LEU A 118 14.50 -8.35 16.41
N LYS A 119 13.58 -9.34 16.37
CA LYS A 119 12.27 -9.26 17.01
C LYS A 119 12.28 -8.79 18.47
N LYS A 120 13.28 -9.17 19.28
CA LYS A 120 13.38 -8.74 20.69
C LYS A 120 13.73 -7.25 20.83
N LEU A 121 14.49 -6.71 19.89
CA LEU A 121 14.76 -5.28 19.81
C LEU A 121 13.49 -4.53 19.36
N GLU A 122 12.80 -5.05 18.34
CA GLU A 122 11.56 -4.44 17.84
C GLU A 122 10.44 -4.45 18.89
N MET A 123 10.30 -5.54 19.65
CA MET A 123 9.38 -5.62 20.81
C MET A 123 9.63 -4.49 21.82
N LEU A 124 10.90 -4.20 22.15
CA LEU A 124 11.26 -3.12 23.07
C LEU A 124 10.90 -1.75 22.48
N HIS A 125 11.10 -1.54 21.18
CA HIS A 125 10.71 -0.29 20.52
C HIS A 125 9.20 -0.07 20.56
N VAL A 126 8.41 -1.12 20.33
CA VAL A 126 6.94 -1.07 20.46
C VAL A 126 6.55 -0.69 21.89
N GLU A 127 7.05 -1.41 22.90
CA GLU A 127 6.73 -1.15 24.31
C GLU A 127 7.03 0.32 24.70
N ILE A 128 8.21 0.83 24.35
CA ILE A 128 8.60 2.22 24.66
C ILE A 128 7.67 3.22 23.98
N LEU A 129 7.30 2.98 22.72
CA LEU A 129 6.46 3.90 21.95
C LEU A 129 5.02 3.89 22.47
N MET A 130 4.48 2.73 22.81
CA MET A 130 3.15 2.60 23.43
C MET A 130 3.08 3.34 24.77
N GLU A 131 4.15 3.35 25.56
CA GLU A 131 4.22 4.08 26.84
C GLU A 131 4.42 5.60 26.67
N THR A 132 4.89 6.05 25.51
CA THR A 132 5.27 7.45 25.31
C THR A 132 4.34 8.21 24.36
N THR A 133 3.51 7.54 23.57
CA THR A 133 2.58 8.16 22.62
C THR A 133 1.11 7.94 23.03
N ILE A 134 0.20 8.58 22.31
CA ILE A 134 -1.24 8.58 22.53
C ILE A 134 -1.98 8.10 21.28
N PHE A 135 -1.51 8.46 20.08
CA PHE A 135 -2.14 8.03 18.83
C PHE A 135 -1.93 6.52 18.58
N PRO A 136 -2.83 5.85 17.83
CA PRO A 136 -2.72 4.43 17.57
C PRO A 136 -1.44 4.07 16.81
N LEU A 137 -0.78 3.00 17.24
CA LEU A 137 0.46 2.50 16.65
C LEU A 137 0.30 1.06 16.18
N LEU A 138 0.32 0.89 14.85
CA LEU A 138 0.39 -0.43 14.22
C LEU A 138 1.85 -0.89 14.19
N TYR A 139 2.12 -2.18 14.17
CA TYR A 139 3.44 -2.69 13.79
C TYR A 139 3.42 -3.19 12.36
N GLY A 140 4.26 -2.61 11.51
CA GLY A 140 4.22 -2.80 10.07
C GLY A 140 5.42 -3.56 9.52
N PHE A 141 5.18 -4.40 8.51
CA PHE A 141 6.24 -5.00 7.71
C PHE A 141 5.77 -5.53 6.37
N MET A 142 6.68 -5.52 5.40
CA MET A 142 6.55 -6.19 4.12
C MET A 142 6.79 -7.70 4.26
N PRO A 143 5.92 -8.55 3.71
CA PRO A 143 6.17 -9.99 3.63
C PRO A 143 7.39 -10.31 2.74
N ASN A 144 7.54 -9.57 1.64
CA ASN A 144 8.66 -9.58 0.69
C ASN A 144 9.22 -10.99 0.39
N LEU A 145 8.40 -11.80 -0.26
CA LEU A 145 8.70 -13.19 -0.60
C LEU A 145 9.96 -13.31 -1.49
N GLY A 146 10.29 -12.26 -2.25
CA GLY A 146 11.51 -12.17 -3.05
C GLY A 146 12.79 -12.49 -2.25
N LEU A 147 12.86 -12.08 -0.98
CA LEU A 147 14.02 -12.35 -0.12
C LEU A 147 14.17 -13.84 0.22
N TYR A 148 13.15 -14.67 0.05
CA TYR A 148 13.23 -16.11 0.30
C TYR A 148 13.88 -16.86 -0.87
N PHE A 149 14.00 -16.23 -2.03
CA PHE A 149 14.67 -16.80 -3.19
C PHE A 149 16.17 -16.50 -3.22
N LYS A 150 16.94 -17.33 -3.92
CA LYS A 150 18.36 -17.13 -4.16
C LYS A 150 18.60 -15.82 -4.91
N THR A 151 19.66 -15.08 -4.58
CA THR A 151 20.80 -15.47 -3.72
C THR A 151 20.60 -15.27 -2.22
N ASP A 152 19.60 -14.52 -1.80
CA ASP A 152 19.46 -14.09 -0.39
C ASP A 152 18.74 -15.12 0.48
N GLY A 153 17.95 -16.00 -0.12
CA GLY A 153 17.22 -17.06 0.54
C GLY A 153 17.57 -18.47 0.05
N PRO A 154 17.00 -19.49 0.73
CA PRO A 154 17.34 -20.88 0.47
C PRO A 154 16.65 -21.47 -0.77
N PHE A 155 15.56 -20.86 -1.24
CA PHE A 155 14.74 -21.37 -2.33
C PHE A 155 15.25 -20.93 -3.69
N ASP A 156 15.07 -21.73 -4.74
CA ASP A 156 15.43 -21.32 -6.10
C ASP A 156 14.55 -20.13 -6.55
N ASN A 157 15.02 -19.33 -7.51
CA ASN A 157 14.23 -18.21 -8.00
C ASN A 157 13.16 -18.71 -8.99
N PRO A 158 11.86 -18.48 -8.73
CA PRO A 158 10.79 -18.97 -9.60
C PRO A 158 10.84 -18.35 -10.99
N TYR A 159 11.31 -17.12 -11.14
CA TYR A 159 11.46 -16.47 -12.45
C TYR A 159 12.54 -17.14 -13.30
N ASP A 160 13.67 -17.53 -12.69
CA ASP A 160 14.74 -18.25 -13.39
C ASP A 160 14.29 -19.66 -13.81
N LEU A 161 13.53 -20.34 -12.94
CA LEU A 161 12.95 -21.64 -13.25
C LEU A 161 11.93 -21.53 -14.40
N MET A 162 11.07 -20.52 -14.38
CA MET A 162 10.12 -20.26 -15.46
C MET A 162 10.82 -19.97 -16.80
N GLN A 163 11.90 -19.19 -16.79
CA GLN A 163 12.71 -18.94 -17.99
C GLN A 163 13.34 -20.22 -18.57
N GLN A 164 13.59 -21.23 -17.74
CA GLN A 164 14.07 -22.55 -18.15
C GLN A 164 12.94 -23.50 -18.58
N GLY A 165 11.68 -23.08 -18.53
CA GLY A 165 10.51 -23.92 -18.82
C GLY A 165 10.13 -24.89 -17.69
N LYS A 166 10.71 -24.73 -16.49
CA LYS A 166 10.46 -25.56 -15.31
C LYS A 166 9.30 -25.01 -14.48
N ILE A 167 8.09 -25.08 -15.05
CA ILE A 167 6.91 -24.43 -14.48
C ILE A 167 6.45 -25.09 -13.17
N GLU A 168 6.45 -26.42 -13.11
CA GLU A 168 6.03 -27.14 -11.91
C GLU A 168 7.02 -26.93 -10.75
N GLU A 169 8.31 -26.88 -11.04
CA GLU A 169 9.33 -26.55 -10.04
C GLU A 169 9.21 -25.09 -9.57
N ALA A 170 8.94 -24.14 -10.47
CA ALA A 170 8.71 -22.74 -10.11
C ALA A 170 7.50 -22.57 -9.17
N ARG A 171 6.44 -23.34 -9.42
CA ARG A 171 5.23 -23.39 -8.59
C ARG A 171 5.52 -23.96 -7.20
N ALA A 172 6.09 -25.16 -7.14
CA ALA A 172 6.45 -25.82 -5.88
C ALA A 172 7.39 -24.95 -5.04
N THR A 173 8.29 -24.21 -5.70
CA THR A 173 9.23 -23.29 -5.03
C THR A 173 8.50 -22.09 -4.40
N GLN A 174 7.49 -21.54 -5.08
CA GLN A 174 6.66 -20.47 -4.51
C GLN A 174 5.81 -20.94 -3.34
N GLU A 175 5.22 -22.13 -3.42
CA GLU A 175 4.45 -22.71 -2.31
C GLU A 175 5.34 -22.88 -1.08
N ALA A 176 6.51 -23.51 -1.24
CA ALA A 176 7.44 -23.75 -0.13
C ALA A 176 8.01 -22.45 0.47
N ALA A 177 8.33 -21.45 -0.37
CA ALA A 177 8.75 -20.14 0.12
C ALA A 177 7.59 -19.41 0.83
N GLY A 178 6.37 -19.50 0.29
CA GLY A 178 5.17 -18.91 0.87
C GLY A 178 4.84 -19.46 2.25
N GLU A 179 5.04 -20.77 2.47
CA GLU A 179 4.92 -21.38 3.80
C GLU A 179 5.91 -20.78 4.80
N LYS A 180 7.16 -20.53 4.40
CA LYS A 180 8.15 -19.87 5.27
C LYS A 180 7.84 -18.40 5.53
N CYS A 181 7.36 -17.69 4.52
CA CYS A 181 6.89 -16.31 4.69
C CYS A 181 5.71 -16.23 5.68
N LEU A 182 4.75 -17.16 5.58
CA LEU A 182 3.63 -17.29 6.52
C LEU A 182 4.12 -17.53 7.97
N GLU A 183 5.04 -18.47 8.17
CA GLU A 183 5.63 -18.73 9.50
C GLU A 183 6.26 -17.46 10.09
N ASP A 184 7.09 -16.77 9.32
CA ASP A 184 7.79 -15.55 9.76
C ASP A 184 6.81 -14.39 10.03
N CYS A 185 5.76 -14.23 9.21
CA CYS A 185 4.70 -13.24 9.44
C CYS A 185 3.94 -13.51 10.74
N ILE A 186 3.53 -14.75 10.99
CA ILE A 186 2.83 -15.13 12.22
C ILE A 186 3.72 -14.92 13.43
N GLU A 187 4.99 -15.35 13.37
CA GLU A 187 5.93 -15.19 14.48
C GLU A 187 6.09 -13.71 14.84
N MET A 188 6.31 -12.85 13.84
CA MET A 188 6.50 -11.43 14.06
C MET A 188 5.23 -10.78 14.63
N SER A 189 4.07 -11.05 14.04
CA SER A 189 2.78 -10.52 14.51
C SER A 189 2.48 -10.96 15.96
N ASP A 190 2.64 -12.24 16.30
CA ASP A 190 2.42 -12.75 17.66
C ASP A 190 3.35 -12.04 18.68
N CYS A 191 4.60 -11.74 18.30
CA CYS A 191 5.54 -11.00 19.17
C CYS A 191 5.07 -9.56 19.44
N MET A 192 4.51 -8.87 18.43
CA MET A 192 4.07 -7.49 18.60
C MET A 192 2.74 -7.39 19.35
N VAL A 193 1.85 -8.37 19.16
CA VAL A 193 0.64 -8.54 19.97
C VAL A 193 1.00 -8.70 21.44
N GLU A 194 2.04 -9.48 21.76
CA GLU A 194 2.50 -9.66 23.15
C GLU A 194 2.92 -8.32 23.81
N MET A 195 3.46 -7.38 23.03
CA MET A 195 3.89 -6.06 23.50
C MET A 195 2.77 -5.01 23.49
N GLY A 196 1.57 -5.37 23.04
CA GLY A 196 0.41 -4.49 23.05
C GLY A 196 0.37 -3.49 21.89
N ALA A 197 0.92 -3.83 20.71
CA ALA A 197 0.68 -3.04 19.49
C ALA A 197 -0.84 -2.88 19.24
N ASP A 198 -1.29 -1.73 18.74
CA ASP A 198 -2.72 -1.45 18.49
C ASP A 198 -3.24 -2.15 17.22
N GLY A 199 -2.34 -2.58 16.35
CA GLY A 199 -2.64 -3.28 15.11
C GLY A 199 -1.40 -3.86 14.45
N ILE A 200 -1.61 -4.65 13.40
CA ILE A 200 -0.55 -5.14 12.50
C ILE A 200 -0.81 -4.57 11.11
N ASP A 201 0.22 -4.07 10.45
CA ASP A 201 0.16 -3.70 9.04
C ASP A 201 1.01 -4.66 8.20
N TYR A 202 0.36 -5.39 7.30
CA TYR A 202 1.05 -6.09 6.22
C TYR A 202 1.08 -5.18 5.00
N ASP A 203 2.21 -4.51 4.80
CA ASP A 203 2.35 -3.54 3.72
C ASP A 203 3.05 -4.14 2.48
N THR A 204 2.87 -3.50 1.33
CA THR A 204 3.45 -3.88 0.04
C THR A 204 3.19 -5.35 -0.29
N VAL A 205 1.97 -5.80 -0.01
CA VAL A 205 1.53 -7.19 -0.16
C VAL A 205 1.34 -7.55 -1.62
N ALA A 206 1.73 -8.79 -1.95
CA ALA A 206 1.66 -9.39 -3.29
C ALA A 206 2.69 -8.80 -4.28
N SER A 207 3.76 -8.17 -3.78
CA SER A 207 4.88 -7.66 -4.58
C SER A 207 5.55 -8.75 -5.40
N THR A 208 5.59 -9.97 -4.85
CA THR A 208 6.12 -11.17 -5.51
C THR A 208 5.02 -12.09 -6.04
N GLY A 209 3.77 -11.61 -6.11
CA GLY A 209 2.66 -12.31 -6.72
C GLY A 209 1.79 -13.14 -5.78
N ASP A 210 1.04 -14.08 -6.36
CA ASP A 210 -0.04 -14.83 -5.72
C ASP A 210 0.40 -15.73 -4.56
N GLY A 211 1.65 -16.22 -4.55
CA GLY A 211 2.20 -16.98 -3.43
C GLY A 211 2.38 -16.16 -2.14
N GLU A 212 2.89 -14.94 -2.29
CA GLU A 212 3.04 -13.99 -1.17
C GLU A 212 1.66 -13.57 -0.65
N PHE A 213 0.73 -13.27 -1.56
CA PHE A 213 -0.62 -12.85 -1.16
C PHE A 213 -1.35 -13.93 -0.36
N ALA A 214 -1.23 -15.20 -0.76
CA ALA A 214 -1.81 -16.31 -0.01
C ALA A 214 -1.22 -16.49 1.39
N ALA A 215 0.09 -16.25 1.54
CA ALA A 215 0.74 -16.28 2.85
C ALA A 215 0.16 -15.18 3.76
N VAL A 216 0.02 -13.96 3.24
CA VAL A 216 -0.55 -12.83 4.00
C VAL A 216 -1.99 -13.08 4.40
N LEU A 217 -2.86 -13.53 3.48
CA LEU A 217 -4.27 -13.82 3.80
C LEU A 217 -4.38 -14.83 4.96
N LYS A 218 -3.54 -15.86 4.98
CA LYS A 218 -3.48 -16.84 6.07
C LYS A 218 -2.92 -16.24 7.37
N SER A 219 -1.93 -15.36 7.29
CA SER A 219 -1.41 -14.62 8.45
C SER A 219 -2.49 -13.73 9.05
N THR A 220 -3.24 -13.00 8.23
CA THR A 220 -4.39 -12.17 8.65
C THR A 220 -5.45 -13.01 9.33
N GLU A 221 -5.82 -14.18 8.78
CA GLU A 221 -6.75 -15.08 9.45
C GLU A 221 -6.27 -15.51 10.83
N HIS A 222 -4.97 -15.81 10.96
CA HIS A 222 -4.38 -16.18 12.24
C HIS A 222 -4.49 -15.02 13.24
N VAL A 223 -4.03 -13.82 12.89
CA VAL A 223 -4.04 -12.65 13.78
C VAL A 223 -5.48 -12.30 14.15
N ALA A 224 -6.35 -12.08 13.16
CA ALA A 224 -7.73 -11.66 13.38
C ALA A 224 -8.52 -12.67 14.23
N LYS A 225 -8.33 -13.99 14.04
CA LYS A 225 -9.05 -15.02 14.81
C LYS A 225 -8.44 -15.29 16.18
N LYS A 226 -7.11 -15.29 16.31
CA LYS A 226 -6.41 -15.72 17.54
C LYS A 226 -6.27 -14.58 18.54
N THR A 227 -6.05 -13.35 18.06
CA THR A 227 -5.72 -12.20 18.92
C THR A 227 -6.86 -11.18 18.94
N GLY A 228 -7.68 -11.11 17.89
CA GLY A 228 -8.72 -10.10 17.73
C GLY A 228 -8.17 -8.70 17.45
N LEU A 229 -6.86 -8.58 17.20
CA LEU A 229 -6.20 -7.32 16.91
C LEU A 229 -6.51 -6.87 15.47
N PRO A 230 -6.74 -5.57 15.22
CA PRO A 230 -6.89 -5.05 13.86
C PRO A 230 -5.70 -5.38 12.96
N VAL A 231 -6.00 -5.77 11.72
CA VAL A 231 -4.99 -5.99 10.68
C VAL A 231 -5.26 -5.03 9.52
N GLU A 232 -4.22 -4.34 9.07
CA GLU A 232 -4.20 -3.61 7.82
C GLU A 232 -3.48 -4.44 6.75
N ILE A 233 -3.98 -4.36 5.51
CA ILE A 233 -3.30 -4.92 4.34
C ILE A 233 -3.14 -3.81 3.30
N GLY A 234 -1.91 -3.31 3.15
CA GLY A 234 -1.50 -2.45 2.05
C GLY A 234 -1.00 -3.28 0.86
N MET A 235 -1.64 -3.15 -0.31
CA MET A 235 -1.25 -3.90 -1.51
C MET A 235 -0.01 -3.28 -2.17
N SER A 236 0.74 -4.02 -2.99
CA SER A 236 1.89 -3.47 -3.73
C SER A 236 1.55 -2.97 -5.14
N THR A 237 0.45 -3.44 -5.70
CA THR A 237 0.07 -3.19 -7.10
C THR A 237 -1.43 -3.36 -7.32
N GLU A 238 -1.98 -2.68 -8.33
CA GLU A 238 -3.39 -2.79 -8.69
C GLU A 238 -3.83 -4.19 -9.13
N MET A 239 -2.91 -5.06 -9.56
CA MET A 239 -3.26 -6.41 -10.03
C MET A 239 -2.25 -7.44 -9.53
N VAL A 240 -2.75 -8.45 -8.81
CA VAL A 240 -1.91 -9.53 -8.29
C VAL A 240 -1.25 -10.28 -9.44
N THR A 241 0.08 -10.28 -9.48
CA THR A 241 0.84 -10.99 -10.52
C THR A 241 0.77 -12.49 -10.28
N GLY A 242 0.42 -13.26 -11.32
CA GLY A 242 0.37 -14.72 -11.25
C GLY A 242 1.73 -15.35 -11.51
N VAL A 243 2.66 -15.27 -10.55
CA VAL A 243 3.97 -15.92 -10.66
C VAL A 243 3.79 -17.43 -10.50
N HIS A 244 2.89 -17.89 -9.61
CA HIS A 244 2.45 -19.28 -9.56
C HIS A 244 1.28 -19.49 -10.55
N GLY A 245 0.35 -18.54 -10.55
CA GLY A 245 -0.75 -18.43 -11.51
C GLY A 245 -1.95 -19.33 -11.22
N SER A 246 -1.94 -20.08 -10.12
CA SER A 246 -3.00 -21.03 -9.77
C SER A 246 -3.22 -21.19 -8.27
N ILE A 247 -2.63 -20.33 -7.45
CA ILE A 247 -2.90 -20.34 -6.00
C ILE A 247 -4.31 -19.81 -5.77
N GLU A 248 -5.07 -20.53 -4.95
CA GLU A 248 -6.42 -20.19 -4.57
C GLU A 248 -6.53 -19.91 -3.08
N TYR A 249 -7.38 -18.94 -2.74
CA TYR A 249 -7.83 -18.69 -1.38
C TYR A 249 -9.35 -18.88 -1.33
N ASN A 250 -9.82 -19.79 -0.48
CA ASN A 250 -11.25 -20.18 -0.39
C ASN A 250 -11.89 -20.49 -1.75
N GLY A 251 -11.15 -21.18 -2.63
CA GLY A 251 -11.60 -21.56 -3.99
C GLY A 251 -11.60 -20.42 -5.01
N LYS A 252 -11.03 -19.26 -4.67
CA LYS A 252 -10.85 -18.13 -5.60
C LYS A 252 -9.39 -17.99 -5.98
N ARG A 253 -9.09 -18.04 -7.27
CA ARG A 253 -7.74 -17.82 -7.79
C ARG A 253 -7.28 -16.39 -7.51
N LEU A 254 -6.13 -16.25 -6.86
CA LEU A 254 -5.54 -14.97 -6.47
C LEU A 254 -4.88 -14.24 -7.66
N ALA A 255 -4.21 -14.98 -8.54
CA ALA A 255 -3.58 -14.42 -9.72
C ALA A 255 -4.57 -13.66 -10.62
N GLY A 256 -4.25 -12.41 -10.92
CA GLY A 256 -5.03 -11.52 -11.78
C GLY A 256 -6.18 -10.80 -11.08
N MET A 257 -6.27 -10.87 -9.74
CA MET A 257 -7.26 -10.09 -8.99
C MET A 257 -6.96 -8.59 -9.06
N TRP A 258 -7.98 -7.81 -9.41
CA TRP A 258 -8.00 -6.33 -9.35
C TRP A 258 -8.44 -5.83 -7.97
N PRO A 259 -8.33 -4.53 -7.64
CA PRO A 259 -8.42 -4.07 -6.26
C PRO A 259 -9.74 -4.41 -5.54
N HIS A 260 -10.88 -4.24 -6.22
CA HIS A 260 -12.19 -4.64 -5.67
C HIS A 260 -12.33 -6.16 -5.42
N GLN A 261 -11.54 -6.99 -6.10
CA GLN A 261 -11.51 -8.44 -5.89
C GLN A 261 -10.52 -8.83 -4.78
N GLN A 262 -9.39 -8.11 -4.69
CA GLN A 262 -8.44 -8.22 -3.58
C GLN A 262 -9.13 -7.89 -2.25
N LEU A 263 -9.88 -6.78 -2.20
CA LEU A 263 -10.70 -6.40 -1.05
C LEU A 263 -11.57 -7.56 -0.55
N GLN A 264 -12.28 -8.24 -1.44
CA GLN A 264 -13.19 -9.32 -1.06
C GLN A 264 -12.48 -10.49 -0.36
N VAL A 265 -11.29 -10.89 -0.83
CA VAL A 265 -10.53 -11.95 -0.16
C VAL A 265 -9.86 -11.46 1.13
N CYS A 266 -9.45 -10.19 1.19
CA CYS A 266 -8.94 -9.57 2.41
C CYS A 266 -10.03 -9.47 3.50
N GLU A 267 -11.25 -9.08 3.15
CA GLU A 267 -12.40 -9.11 4.07
C GLU A 267 -12.70 -10.52 4.57
N GLU A 268 -12.63 -11.53 3.68
CA GLU A 268 -12.81 -12.94 4.06
C GLU A 268 -11.72 -13.43 5.02
N ALA A 269 -10.49 -12.92 4.87
CA ALA A 269 -9.39 -13.19 5.79
C ALA A 269 -9.54 -12.50 7.16
N GLY A 270 -10.40 -11.47 7.25
CA GLY A 270 -10.66 -10.73 8.48
C GLY A 270 -9.83 -9.46 8.63
N VAL A 271 -9.45 -8.82 7.52
CA VAL A 271 -8.79 -7.50 7.56
C VAL A 271 -9.70 -6.46 8.24
N SER A 272 -9.10 -5.49 8.92
CA SER A 272 -9.78 -4.33 9.52
C SER A 272 -9.63 -3.05 8.71
N ILE A 273 -8.56 -2.90 7.93
CA ILE A 273 -8.30 -1.77 7.03
C ILE A 273 -7.71 -2.32 5.73
N PHE A 274 -8.24 -1.91 4.58
CA PHE A 274 -7.71 -2.34 3.28
C PHE A 274 -7.12 -1.18 2.49
N GLY A 275 -5.87 -1.31 2.07
CA GLY A 275 -5.15 -0.33 1.27
C GLY A 275 -5.01 -0.77 -0.20
N PRO A 276 -5.96 -0.40 -1.09
CA PRO A 276 -5.81 -0.64 -2.51
C PRO A 276 -4.73 0.26 -3.11
N VAL A 277 -3.98 -0.28 -4.07
CA VAL A 277 -2.91 0.45 -4.75
C VAL A 277 -3.18 0.61 -6.23
N SER A 278 -2.72 1.73 -6.76
CA SER A 278 -2.64 2.01 -8.19
C SER A 278 -1.27 2.59 -8.51
N THR A 279 -0.43 1.82 -9.19
CA THR A 279 0.93 2.24 -9.55
C THR A 279 0.92 3.37 -10.58
N THR A 280 1.85 4.31 -10.46
CA THR A 280 2.02 5.40 -11.42
C THR A 280 2.79 4.92 -12.64
N ASN A 281 2.21 5.13 -13.82
CA ASN A 281 2.90 5.00 -15.09
C ASN A 281 3.70 6.28 -15.36
N SER A 282 5.02 6.21 -15.25
CA SER A 282 5.93 7.35 -15.46
C SER A 282 5.86 7.94 -16.88
N LYS A 283 5.37 7.19 -17.87
CA LYS A 283 5.20 7.64 -19.26
C LYS A 283 3.87 8.35 -19.50
N LYS A 284 3.00 8.46 -18.50
CA LYS A 284 1.68 9.09 -18.58
C LYS A 284 1.62 10.35 -17.73
N SER A 285 0.64 11.20 -17.97
CA SER A 285 0.48 12.42 -17.16
C SER A 285 -0.01 12.09 -15.75
N THR A 286 0.14 13.06 -14.84
CA THR A 286 -0.42 12.97 -13.49
C THR A 286 -1.95 12.89 -13.53
N PRO A 287 -2.67 13.74 -14.30
CA PRO A 287 -4.12 13.57 -14.53
C PRO A 287 -4.53 12.17 -14.97
N TRP A 288 -3.82 11.58 -15.94
CA TRP A 288 -4.10 10.22 -16.41
C TRP A 288 -3.93 9.17 -15.30
N ASN A 289 -2.83 9.25 -14.55
CA ASN A 289 -2.58 8.32 -13.45
C ASN A 289 -3.60 8.48 -12.32
N LEU A 290 -4.01 9.70 -12.00
CA LEU A 290 -5.03 9.97 -10.99
C LEU A 290 -6.41 9.46 -11.45
N GLY A 291 -6.81 9.71 -12.70
CA GLY A 291 -8.07 9.20 -13.26
C GLY A 291 -8.14 7.66 -13.20
N LYS A 292 -7.02 6.99 -13.50
CA LYS A 292 -6.87 5.53 -13.34
C LYS A 292 -7.04 5.09 -11.87
N ALA A 293 -6.32 5.74 -10.97
CA ALA A 293 -6.27 5.37 -9.57
C ALA A 293 -7.64 5.55 -8.88
N LEU A 294 -8.35 6.64 -9.16
CA LEU A 294 -9.67 6.92 -8.59
C LEU A 294 -10.70 5.85 -8.97
N VAL A 295 -10.67 5.34 -10.20
CA VAL A 295 -11.58 4.25 -10.61
C VAL A 295 -11.35 2.98 -9.78
N PHE A 296 -10.09 2.62 -9.54
CA PHE A 296 -9.76 1.46 -8.71
C PHE A 296 -10.18 1.65 -7.25
N VAL A 297 -9.83 2.79 -6.64
CA VAL A 297 -10.17 3.08 -5.24
C VAL A 297 -11.68 3.14 -5.06
N LYS A 298 -12.40 3.87 -5.93
CA LYS A 298 -13.86 3.98 -5.88
C LYS A 298 -14.55 2.62 -5.99
N SER A 299 -14.02 1.73 -6.84
CA SER A 299 -14.57 0.38 -6.97
C SER A 299 -14.43 -0.47 -5.70
N CYS A 300 -13.45 -0.15 -4.84
CA CYS A 300 -13.31 -0.76 -3.52
C CYS A 300 -14.30 -0.12 -2.54
N THR A 301 -14.33 1.20 -2.43
CA THR A 301 -15.18 1.92 -1.46
C THR A 301 -16.67 1.70 -1.70
N ASP A 302 -17.10 1.52 -2.96
CA ASP A 302 -18.48 1.19 -3.31
C ASP A 302 -18.99 -0.14 -2.70
N ILE A 303 -18.09 -1.07 -2.36
CA ILE A 303 -18.46 -2.42 -1.88
C ILE A 303 -17.90 -2.77 -0.49
N ALA A 304 -17.04 -1.92 0.07
CA ALA A 304 -16.29 -2.20 1.29
C ALA A 304 -17.18 -2.27 2.53
N LYS A 305 -16.81 -3.17 3.45
CA LYS A 305 -17.34 -3.28 4.82
C LYS A 305 -16.33 -2.85 5.87
N VAL A 306 -15.12 -2.52 5.43
CA VAL A 306 -13.99 -2.07 6.24
C VAL A 306 -13.49 -0.73 5.67
N PRO A 307 -12.87 0.14 6.49
CA PRO A 307 -12.21 1.35 6.03
C PRO A 307 -11.22 1.09 4.88
N ILE A 308 -11.21 2.00 3.91
CA ILE A 308 -10.32 1.95 2.74
C ILE A 308 -9.26 3.05 2.85
N HIS A 309 -8.00 2.63 3.00
CA HIS A 309 -6.82 3.49 3.14
C HIS A 309 -5.91 3.34 1.91
N PRO A 310 -6.26 3.91 0.73
CA PRO A 310 -5.44 3.73 -0.46
C PRO A 310 -4.04 4.32 -0.28
N ASN A 311 -3.01 3.62 -0.74
CA ASN A 311 -1.65 4.16 -0.65
C ASN A 311 -1.52 5.36 -1.60
N VAL A 312 -1.23 6.54 -1.03
CA VAL A 312 -0.99 7.78 -1.77
C VAL A 312 0.38 8.34 -1.40
N GLY A 313 1.34 8.11 -2.27
CA GLY A 313 2.74 8.45 -2.04
C GLY A 313 3.55 8.28 -3.31
N MET A 314 4.87 8.42 -3.22
CA MET A 314 5.77 8.34 -4.38
C MET A 314 5.43 7.13 -5.26
N GLY A 315 5.04 7.39 -6.51
CA GLY A 315 4.78 6.35 -7.50
C GLY A 315 3.46 5.58 -7.35
N VAL A 316 2.55 5.98 -6.45
CA VAL A 316 1.23 5.36 -6.27
C VAL A 316 0.13 6.41 -6.07
N GLY A 317 -1.13 6.02 -6.27
CA GLY A 317 -2.28 6.91 -6.00
C GLY A 317 -2.35 8.14 -6.91
N GLY A 318 -1.73 8.09 -8.09
CA GLY A 318 -1.65 9.22 -9.02
C GLY A 318 -0.46 10.15 -8.79
N VAL A 319 0.25 10.00 -7.66
CA VAL A 319 1.43 10.81 -7.34
C VAL A 319 2.62 10.35 -8.21
N PRO A 320 3.39 11.29 -8.78
CA PRO A 320 4.56 10.98 -9.60
C PRO A 320 5.60 10.11 -8.88
N MET A 321 6.34 9.32 -9.65
CA MET A 321 7.55 8.66 -9.19
C MET A 321 8.70 9.68 -9.15
N PHE A 322 8.89 10.30 -8.00
CA PHE A 322 10.02 11.18 -7.72
C PHE A 322 10.24 11.26 -6.21
N GLU A 323 11.50 11.37 -5.78
CA GLU A 323 11.90 11.28 -4.36
C GLU A 323 11.21 12.34 -3.50
N THR A 324 10.96 13.51 -4.06
CA THR A 324 10.29 14.66 -3.41
C THR A 324 9.18 15.19 -4.31
N PRO A 325 8.05 14.48 -4.44
CA PRO A 325 7.00 14.84 -5.37
C PRO A 325 6.46 16.23 -5.05
N ALA A 326 6.07 16.96 -6.08
CA ALA A 326 5.62 18.33 -5.91
C ALA A 326 4.36 18.39 -5.04
N VAL A 327 4.39 19.22 -3.98
CA VAL A 327 3.32 19.30 -2.96
C VAL A 327 1.95 19.63 -3.57
N ASP A 328 1.92 20.40 -4.64
CA ASP A 328 0.71 20.74 -5.37
C ASP A 328 0.02 19.53 -6.00
N VAL A 329 0.81 18.58 -6.52
CA VAL A 329 0.33 17.32 -7.07
C VAL A 329 -0.09 16.37 -5.96
N VAL A 330 0.73 16.21 -4.91
CA VAL A 330 0.41 15.33 -3.77
C VAL A 330 -0.93 15.72 -3.16
N THR A 331 -1.10 17.00 -2.83
CA THR A 331 -2.32 17.51 -2.19
C THR A 331 -3.58 17.35 -3.06
N ARG A 332 -3.45 17.49 -4.39
CA ARG A 332 -4.54 17.21 -5.33
C ARG A 332 -4.90 15.73 -5.42
N CYS A 333 -3.90 14.86 -5.46
CA CYS A 333 -4.13 13.41 -5.49
C CYS A 333 -4.83 12.97 -4.21
N SER A 334 -4.31 13.37 -3.04
CA SER A 334 -4.91 13.09 -1.73
C SER A 334 -6.35 13.60 -1.64
N ALA A 335 -6.60 14.87 -1.98
CA ALA A 335 -7.95 15.43 -1.93
C ALA A 335 -8.91 14.74 -2.90
N ALA A 336 -8.46 14.35 -4.09
CA ALA A 336 -9.29 13.59 -5.03
C ALA A 336 -9.62 12.18 -4.52
N MET A 337 -8.67 11.50 -3.86
CA MET A 337 -8.95 10.19 -3.24
C MET A 337 -10.04 10.27 -2.17
N ILE A 338 -10.12 11.38 -1.45
CA ILE A 338 -11.16 11.62 -0.45
C ILE A 338 -12.49 11.99 -1.15
N GLU A 339 -12.47 13.04 -1.97
CA GLU A 339 -13.70 13.64 -2.51
C GLU A 339 -14.38 12.75 -3.57
N ILE A 340 -13.60 12.05 -4.39
CA ILE A 340 -14.11 11.15 -5.44
C ILE A 340 -13.92 9.68 -5.06
N GLY A 341 -12.72 9.32 -4.60
CA GLY A 341 -12.42 7.93 -4.21
C GLY A 341 -13.17 7.47 -2.96
N LYS A 342 -13.65 8.41 -2.12
CA LYS A 342 -14.32 8.14 -0.84
C LYS A 342 -13.45 7.36 0.14
N ALA A 343 -12.13 7.60 0.11
CA ALA A 343 -11.19 7.01 1.06
C ALA A 343 -11.54 7.41 2.50
N ASP A 344 -11.33 6.50 3.44
CA ASP A 344 -11.56 6.69 4.89
C ASP A 344 -10.29 7.15 5.62
N GLY A 345 -9.13 6.91 5.00
CA GLY A 345 -7.82 7.38 5.41
C GLY A 345 -6.86 7.37 4.23
N LEU A 346 -5.65 7.90 4.41
CA LEU A 346 -4.58 7.96 3.39
C LEU A 346 -3.21 7.71 4.02
#